data_AF-A0A0C9X428-F1
#
_entry.id   AF-A0A0C9X428-F1
#
_cell.length_a   1.000
_cell.length_b   1.000
_cell.length_c   1.000
_cell.angle_alpha   90.00
_cell.angle_beta   90.00
_cell.angle_gamma   90.00
#
_symmetry.space_group_name_H-M   'P 1'
#
loop_
_entity.id
_entity.type
_entity.pdbx_description
1 polymer ?
#
loop_
_entity_poly.entity_id
_entity_poly.type
_entity_poly.pdbx_seq_one_letter_code
_entity_poly.pdbx_strand_id
1 'polypeptide(L)'
;MDTSEDHLLPRRDPFPQQLSEAAKALPHFSTAYAQLREGANSVDLHVEAPEIMKRFVGGVQFGEDPKGVLFYDSFSNISVTQVTIVYHQGVGSSKTVRVDFHVKHGPLHRKLVARFLARVDTKKYKLPPLRLGRGQGKWVSFRAATSAADVLRQEDSERLYIQFPSIAKEVYFNTDKKSGIKGSGVFIFHNIMELKDTSLQDCRTTSEGNTIVADYSPDRIVFFLKIIKEDEGNTSLEEVGLFLPDLPLKDIGQPNVAQLPETTWLEYVVPDY
;
A
#
# COMPACT_ATOMS: atom_id res chain seq x y z
N MET A 1 -39.16 32.65 10.88
CA MET A 1 -37.86 33.16 10.43
C MET A 1 -36.96 31.96 10.31
N ASP A 2 -36.75 31.55 9.07
CA ASP A 2 -36.02 30.37 8.66
C ASP A 2 -34.68 30.87 8.12
N THR A 3 -33.58 30.53 8.77
CA THR A 3 -32.22 30.87 8.32
C THR A 3 -31.42 29.58 8.20
N SER A 4 -31.84 28.74 7.27
CA SER A 4 -31.12 27.55 6.82
C SER A 4 -30.22 27.93 5.65
N GLU A 5 -28.98 28.33 5.94
CA GLU A 5 -27.90 28.47 4.95
C GLU A 5 -27.32 27.09 4.53
N ASP A 6 -28.12 26.02 4.54
CA ASP A 6 -27.72 24.66 4.17
C ASP A 6 -27.88 24.37 2.67
N HIS A 7 -28.14 25.40 1.85
CA HIS A 7 -28.51 25.25 0.44
C HIS A 7 -27.45 25.67 -0.59
N LEU A 8 -26.23 26.04 -0.20
CA LEU A 8 -25.26 26.62 -1.15
C LEU A 8 -23.89 25.92 -1.29
N LEU A 9 -23.69 24.73 -0.72
CA LEU A 9 -22.53 23.91 -1.11
C LEU A 9 -22.91 23.01 -2.29
N PRO A 10 -22.25 23.11 -3.45
CA PRO A 10 -22.60 22.28 -4.59
C PRO A 10 -22.45 20.80 -4.22
N ARG A 11 -23.49 20.01 -4.52
CA ARG A 11 -23.52 18.52 -4.54
C ARG A 11 -22.55 17.92 -5.58
N ARG A 12 -21.41 18.56 -5.82
CA ARG A 12 -20.37 18.11 -6.76
C ARG A 12 -19.28 17.41 -5.96
N ASP A 13 -18.87 16.26 -6.46
CA ASP A 13 -17.68 15.55 -5.98
C ASP A 13 -16.49 16.52 -5.97
N PRO A 14 -15.87 16.80 -4.80
CA PRO A 14 -14.78 17.75 -4.71
C PRO A 14 -13.47 17.23 -5.33
N PHE A 15 -13.39 15.93 -5.66
CA PHE A 15 -12.16 15.30 -6.12
C PHE A 15 -11.53 15.95 -7.37
N PRO A 16 -12.26 16.23 -8.47
CA PRO A 16 -11.65 16.84 -9.66
C PRO A 16 -11.12 18.25 -9.40
N GLN A 17 -11.85 19.02 -8.57
CA GLN A 17 -11.41 20.36 -8.18
C GLN A 17 -10.13 20.28 -7.32
N GLN A 18 -10.09 19.37 -6.35
CA GLN A 18 -8.92 19.20 -5.49
C GLN A 18 -7.68 18.71 -6.26
N LEU A 19 -7.85 17.85 -7.28
CA LEU A 19 -6.78 17.48 -8.20
C LEU A 19 -6.24 18.69 -8.95
N SER A 20 -7.13 19.52 -9.51
CA SER A 20 -6.71 20.74 -10.23
C SER A 20 -5.98 21.72 -9.32
N GLU A 21 -6.45 21.90 -8.08
CA GLU A 21 -5.80 22.75 -7.08
C GLU A 21 -4.43 22.20 -6.67
N ALA A 22 -4.30 20.88 -6.48
CA ALA A 22 -3.03 20.24 -6.15
C ALA A 22 -2.00 20.38 -7.27
N ALA A 23 -2.40 20.14 -8.52
CA ALA A 23 -1.54 20.27 -9.69
C ALA A 23 -1.05 21.71 -9.94
N LYS A 24 -1.84 22.73 -9.53
CA LYS A 24 -1.43 24.14 -9.59
C LYS A 24 -0.47 24.51 -8.46
N ALA A 25 -0.64 23.90 -7.29
CA ALA A 25 0.14 24.24 -6.10
C ALA A 25 1.48 23.50 -6.02
N LEU A 26 1.58 22.32 -6.64
CA LEU A 26 2.72 21.42 -6.53
C LEU A 26 3.13 20.94 -7.95
N PRO A 27 4.39 21.17 -8.36
CA PRO A 27 4.87 20.97 -9.73
C PRO A 27 4.99 19.50 -10.17
N HIS A 28 5.03 18.55 -9.24
CA HIS A 28 5.25 17.14 -9.54
C HIS A 28 4.14 16.25 -8.98
N PHE A 29 3.97 15.06 -9.59
CA PHE A 29 2.99 14.07 -9.15
C PHE A 29 3.50 12.63 -9.38
N SER A 30 2.98 11.68 -8.61
CA SER A 30 3.26 10.24 -8.72
C SER A 30 2.08 9.43 -8.21
N THR A 31 1.98 8.18 -8.63
CA THR A 31 1.02 7.22 -8.04
C THR A 31 1.45 6.90 -6.60
N ALA A 32 0.48 6.86 -5.69
CA ALA A 32 0.75 6.52 -4.29
C ALA A 32 -0.40 5.74 -3.64
N TYR A 33 -0.09 5.07 -2.54
CA TYR A 33 -1.01 4.27 -1.73
C TYR A 33 -0.96 4.80 -0.30
N ALA A 34 -2.12 4.95 0.34
CA ALA A 34 -2.17 5.44 1.72
C ALA A 34 -2.94 4.49 2.64
N GLN A 35 -2.42 4.30 3.84
CA GLN A 35 -3.02 3.58 4.95
C GLN A 35 -3.42 4.57 6.04
N LEU A 36 -4.66 4.49 6.50
CA LEU A 36 -5.18 5.32 7.59
C LEU A 36 -5.72 4.43 8.70
N ARG A 37 -5.19 4.56 9.92
CA ARG A 37 -5.72 3.88 11.10
C ARG A 37 -6.07 4.85 12.22
N GLU A 38 -7.10 4.48 12.98
CA GLU A 38 -7.48 5.18 14.20
C GLU A 38 -6.53 4.76 15.34
N GLY A 39 -5.78 5.71 15.86
CA GLY A 39 -5.01 5.58 17.09
C GLY A 39 -5.79 6.13 18.29
N ALA A 40 -5.28 5.90 19.51
CA ALA A 40 -5.98 6.27 20.74
C ALA A 40 -6.37 7.77 20.83
N ASN A 41 -5.58 8.66 20.21
CA ASN A 41 -5.85 10.11 20.12
C ASN A 41 -5.33 10.73 18.79
N SER A 42 -5.09 9.93 17.75
CA SER A 42 -4.46 10.36 16.49
C SER A 42 -4.95 9.54 15.30
N VAL A 43 -4.67 10.00 14.09
CA VAL A 43 -4.74 9.15 12.88
C VAL A 43 -3.32 8.78 12.50
N ASP A 44 -3.04 7.49 12.51
CA ASP A 44 -1.79 6.95 12.01
C ASP A 44 -1.88 6.86 10.49
N LEU A 45 -0.82 7.33 9.83
CA LEU A 45 -0.77 7.49 8.39
C LEU A 45 0.52 6.87 7.85
N HIS A 46 0.35 5.99 6.89
CA HIS A 46 1.43 5.48 6.08
C HIS A 46 1.13 5.76 4.62
N VAL A 47 2.10 6.29 3.86
CA VAL A 47 1.93 6.57 2.43
C VAL A 47 3.13 6.04 1.67
N GLU A 48 2.90 5.28 0.62
CA GLU A 48 3.93 4.73 -0.25
C GLU A 48 3.81 5.34 -1.64
N ALA A 49 4.94 5.83 -2.15
CA ALA A 49 5.05 6.37 -3.50
C ALA A 49 6.23 5.66 -4.20
N PRO A 50 5.99 4.47 -4.77
CA PRO A 50 7.04 3.61 -5.31
C PRO A 50 7.81 4.25 -6.46
N GLU A 51 7.11 4.96 -7.36
CA GLU A 51 7.68 5.62 -8.55
C GLU A 51 8.80 6.61 -8.22
N ILE A 52 8.75 7.20 -7.03
CA ILE A 52 9.71 8.20 -6.56
C ILE A 52 10.58 7.69 -5.42
N MET A 53 10.48 6.39 -5.10
CA MET A 53 11.24 5.74 -4.03
C MET A 53 11.11 6.48 -2.69
N LYS A 54 9.87 6.83 -2.30
CA LYS A 54 9.58 7.48 -1.01
C LYS A 54 8.41 6.81 -0.30
N ARG A 55 8.50 6.76 1.03
CA ARG A 55 7.38 6.44 1.90
C ARG A 55 7.32 7.39 3.10
N PHE A 56 6.11 7.71 3.54
CA PHE A 56 5.84 8.45 4.78
C PHE A 56 5.38 7.46 5.84
N VAL A 57 6.00 7.48 7.01
CA VAL A 57 5.68 6.57 8.11
C VAL A 57 5.31 7.37 9.36
N GLY A 58 4.10 7.16 9.89
CA GLY A 58 3.66 7.58 11.22
C GLY A 58 3.10 6.39 11.99
N GLY A 59 3.64 6.09 13.18
CA GLY A 59 3.23 4.92 14.00
C GLY A 59 3.54 3.54 13.40
N VAL A 60 3.32 2.46 14.16
CA VAL A 60 3.48 1.03 13.72
C VAL A 60 2.16 0.50 13.11
N GLN A 61 2.27 -0.48 12.20
CA GLN A 61 1.61 -0.62 10.88
C GLN A 61 0.27 -1.41 10.74
N PHE A 62 -0.17 -1.39 9.46
CA PHE A 62 -1.11 -2.20 8.66
C PHE A 62 -2.52 -1.63 8.54
N GLY A 63 -3.33 -2.00 7.53
CA GLY A 63 -4.65 -1.39 7.24
C GLY A 63 -5.04 -1.52 5.76
N GLU A 64 -6.26 -1.14 5.37
CA GLU A 64 -6.72 -1.19 3.96
C GLU A 64 -6.40 0.12 3.21
N ASP A 65 -5.93 0.01 1.97
CA ASP A 65 -5.26 1.13 1.29
C ASP A 65 -6.12 1.67 0.16
N PRO A 66 -6.58 2.93 0.23
CA PRO A 66 -6.97 3.65 -0.97
C PRO A 66 -5.78 3.99 -1.86
N LYS A 67 -5.83 3.57 -3.13
CA LYS A 67 -4.97 4.06 -4.22
C LYS A 67 -5.29 5.52 -4.53
N GLY A 68 -4.27 6.34 -4.72
CA GLY A 68 -4.39 7.77 -4.98
C GLY A 68 -3.22 8.36 -5.75
N VAL A 69 -3.19 9.69 -5.79
CA VAL A 69 -2.14 10.48 -6.44
C VAL A 69 -1.46 11.34 -5.37
N LEU A 70 -0.13 11.30 -5.34
CA LEU A 70 0.70 12.16 -4.50
C LEU A 70 1.29 13.28 -5.34
N PHE A 71 0.95 14.52 -5.00
CA PHE A 71 1.55 15.74 -5.54
C PHE A 71 2.65 16.24 -4.60
N TYR A 72 3.73 16.84 -5.12
CA TYR A 72 4.87 17.29 -4.32
C TYR A 72 5.69 18.42 -4.97
N ASP A 73 6.41 19.17 -4.14
CA ASP A 73 7.28 20.29 -4.53
C ASP A 73 8.67 19.80 -4.95
N SER A 74 9.41 19.18 -4.02
CA SER A 74 10.69 18.52 -4.27
C SER A 74 11.04 17.60 -3.11
N PHE A 75 11.67 16.45 -3.37
CA PHE A 75 12.13 15.51 -2.35
C PHE A 75 13.55 15.77 -1.82
N SER A 76 14.21 16.85 -2.26
CA SER A 76 15.47 17.30 -1.67
C SER A 76 15.20 17.82 -0.25
N ASN A 77 15.51 17.02 0.78
CA ASN A 77 15.40 17.35 2.21
C ASN A 77 14.00 17.67 2.75
N ILE A 78 13.02 16.78 2.55
CA ILE A 78 11.73 16.89 3.25
C ILE A 78 11.83 16.34 4.68
N SER A 79 12.02 17.22 5.67
CA SER A 79 11.76 16.96 7.08
C SER A 79 10.34 17.39 7.46
N VAL A 80 9.34 16.72 6.88
CA VAL A 80 7.94 16.88 7.32
C VAL A 80 7.85 16.43 8.75
N THR A 81 7.27 17.28 9.59
CA THR A 81 7.03 16.99 11.01
C THR A 81 5.55 16.87 11.31
N GLN A 82 4.66 17.31 10.41
CA GLN A 82 3.22 17.37 10.66
C GLN A 82 2.42 17.08 9.39
N VAL A 83 1.38 16.26 9.56
CA VAL A 83 0.39 15.96 8.53
C VAL A 83 -1.00 16.40 8.98
N THR A 84 -1.79 16.89 8.02
CA THR A 84 -3.21 17.21 8.21
C THR A 84 -4.03 16.34 7.28
N ILE A 85 -4.99 15.60 7.83
CA ILE A 85 -5.84 14.67 7.10
C ILE A 85 -7.25 15.25 7.11
N VAL A 86 -7.82 15.46 5.94
CA VAL A 86 -9.17 16.00 5.76
C VAL A 86 -10.00 15.03 4.93
N TYR A 87 -11.18 14.69 5.43
CA TYR A 87 -12.14 13.87 4.72
C TYR A 87 -13.24 14.75 4.15
N HIS A 88 -13.42 14.70 2.82
CA HIS A 88 -14.51 15.38 2.14
C HIS A 88 -15.54 14.36 1.66
N GLN A 89 -16.82 14.69 1.78
CA GLN A 89 -17.90 13.85 1.27
C GLN A 89 -17.88 13.89 -0.27
N GLY A 90 -17.95 12.71 -0.89
CA GLY A 90 -18.09 12.55 -2.35
C GLY A 90 -19.53 12.19 -2.72
N VAL A 91 -19.71 11.63 -3.91
CA VAL A 91 -21.01 11.17 -4.41
C VAL A 91 -21.30 9.75 -3.91
N GLY A 92 -22.49 9.51 -3.38
CA GLY A 92 -22.90 8.20 -2.89
C GLY A 92 -22.08 7.72 -1.70
N SER A 93 -21.52 6.51 -1.76
CA SER A 93 -20.60 5.97 -0.75
C SER A 93 -19.14 6.39 -0.95
N SER A 94 -18.85 7.29 -1.88
CA SER A 94 -17.47 7.77 -2.07
C SER A 94 -17.12 8.90 -1.11
N LYS A 95 -15.87 8.90 -0.63
CA LYS A 95 -15.24 10.01 0.08
C LYS A 95 -13.95 10.40 -0.61
N THR A 96 -13.63 11.68 -0.62
CA THR A 96 -12.31 12.16 -0.99
C THR A 96 -11.46 12.26 0.26
N VAL A 97 -10.36 11.51 0.29
CA VAL A 97 -9.33 11.62 1.31
C VAL A 97 -8.27 12.57 0.79
N ARG A 98 -8.02 13.65 1.54
CA ARG A 98 -6.93 14.57 1.29
C ARG A 98 -5.97 14.54 2.47
N VAL A 99 -4.69 14.36 2.19
CA VAL A 99 -3.64 14.44 3.20
C VAL A 99 -2.60 15.47 2.78
N ASP A 100 -2.46 16.50 3.61
CA ASP A 100 -1.56 17.62 3.38
C ASP A 100 -0.34 17.51 4.29
N PHE A 101 0.83 17.42 3.67
CA PHE A 101 2.12 17.30 4.33
C PHE A 101 2.76 18.68 4.46
N HIS A 102 3.11 19.05 5.69
CA HIS A 102 3.65 20.38 5.98
C HIS A 102 5.04 20.29 6.61
N VAL A 103 5.92 21.19 6.18
CA VAL A 103 7.18 21.48 6.88
C VAL A 103 7.02 22.75 7.71
N LYS A 104 7.74 22.79 8.84
CA LYS A 104 7.82 24.00 9.66
C LYS A 104 8.63 25.05 8.88
N HIS A 105 8.02 26.20 8.60
CA HIS A 105 8.63 27.30 7.87
C HIS A 105 8.66 28.54 8.76
N GLY A 106 9.51 28.52 9.79
CA GLY A 106 9.56 29.55 10.83
C GLY A 106 8.61 29.29 12.01
N PRO A 107 8.46 30.25 12.94
CA PRO A 107 7.71 30.07 14.18
C PRO A 107 6.19 30.00 13.99
N LEU A 108 5.64 30.62 12.93
CA LEU A 108 4.19 30.76 12.71
C LEU A 108 3.70 30.24 11.36
N HIS A 109 4.60 29.88 10.42
CA HIS A 109 4.19 29.45 9.08
C HIS A 109 4.48 27.97 8.85
N ARG A 110 3.55 27.33 8.14
CA ARG A 110 3.66 25.97 7.65
C ARG A 110 3.61 26.03 6.13
N LYS A 111 4.59 25.42 5.47
CA LYS A 111 4.61 25.31 4.00
C LYS A 111 4.07 23.94 3.61
N LEU A 112 3.07 23.91 2.72
CA LEU A 112 2.62 22.68 2.05
C LEU A 112 3.74 22.19 1.13
N VAL A 113 4.16 20.94 1.29
CA VAL A 113 5.26 20.35 0.50
C VAL A 113 4.84 19.11 -0.30
N ALA A 114 3.78 18.44 0.15
CA ALA A 114 3.15 17.36 -0.59
C ALA A 114 1.66 17.27 -0.24
N ARG A 115 0.88 16.70 -1.15
CA ARG A 115 -0.54 16.43 -0.97
C ARG A 115 -0.90 15.10 -1.59
N PHE A 116 -1.41 14.18 -0.78
CA PHE A 116 -2.02 12.95 -1.25
C PHE A 116 -3.52 13.13 -1.42
N LEU A 117 -4.06 12.64 -2.54
CA LEU A 117 -5.48 12.65 -2.85
C LEU A 117 -5.92 11.27 -3.31
N ALA A 118 -6.94 10.72 -2.66
CA ALA A 118 -7.59 9.49 -3.09
C ALA A 118 -9.10 9.62 -3.05
N ARG A 119 -9.76 8.93 -3.99
CA ARG A 119 -11.18 8.66 -3.92
C ARG A 119 -11.37 7.28 -3.30
N VAL A 120 -12.13 7.23 -2.23
CA VAL A 120 -12.31 6.02 -1.41
C VAL A 120 -13.77 5.61 -1.47
N ASP A 121 -14.04 4.36 -1.85
CA ASP A 121 -15.36 3.78 -1.66
C ASP A 121 -15.51 3.29 -0.22
N THR A 122 -16.34 3.96 0.58
CA THR A 122 -16.52 3.63 2.00
C THR A 122 -17.32 2.36 2.22
N LYS A 123 -17.87 1.74 1.18
CA LYS A 123 -18.40 0.36 1.26
C LYS A 123 -17.28 -0.68 1.25
N LYS A 124 -16.16 -0.35 0.61
CA LYS A 124 -15.00 -1.24 0.47
C LYS A 124 -13.94 -0.98 1.53
N TYR A 125 -13.71 0.28 1.89
CA TYR A 125 -12.67 0.68 2.82
C TYR A 125 -13.25 1.44 4.01
N LYS A 126 -12.97 0.96 5.22
CA LYS A 126 -13.42 1.65 6.44
C LYS A 126 -12.46 2.78 6.78
N LEU A 127 -12.93 4.02 6.61
CA LEU A 127 -12.20 5.20 7.07
C LEU A 127 -12.41 5.41 8.57
N PRO A 128 -11.39 5.91 9.30
CA PRO A 128 -11.57 6.36 10.68
C PRO A 128 -12.75 7.34 10.81
N PRO A 129 -13.50 7.33 11.93
CA PRO A 129 -14.71 8.14 12.11
C PRO A 129 -14.47 9.65 12.22
N LEU A 130 -13.23 10.11 12.04
CA LEU A 130 -12.83 11.50 12.15
C LEU A 130 -13.18 12.26 10.87
N ARG A 131 -13.59 13.54 10.97
CA ARG A 131 -13.72 14.46 9.81
C ARG A 131 -12.43 15.21 9.51
N LEU A 132 -11.61 15.40 10.54
CA LEU A 132 -10.31 16.07 10.50
C LEU A 132 -9.36 15.33 11.44
N GLY A 133 -8.21 14.90 10.93
CA GLY A 133 -7.14 14.26 11.69
C GLY A 133 -5.85 15.07 11.62
N ARG A 134 -5.03 14.97 12.67
CA ARG A 134 -3.64 15.44 12.67
C ARG A 134 -2.73 14.29 13.06
N GLY A 135 -1.57 14.23 12.44
CA GLY A 135 -0.57 13.21 12.70
C GLY A 135 0.83 13.78 12.59
N GLN A 136 1.80 12.96 12.98
CA GLN A 136 3.22 13.21 12.79
C GLN A 136 3.85 11.97 12.16
N GLY A 137 4.95 12.17 11.46
CA GLY A 137 5.67 11.10 10.79
C GLY A 137 6.84 11.68 10.00
N LYS A 138 7.52 10.83 9.24
CA LYS A 138 8.70 11.23 8.45
C LYS A 138 8.69 10.57 7.08
N TRP A 139 9.17 11.31 6.08
CA TRP A 139 9.51 10.74 4.78
C TRP A 139 10.85 10.03 4.89
N VAL A 140 10.92 8.80 4.40
CA VAL A 140 12.15 8.02 4.28
C VAL A 140 12.31 7.53 2.84
N SER A 141 13.54 7.27 2.43
CA SER A 141 13.79 6.61 1.15
C SER A 141 13.16 5.21 1.18
N PHE A 142 12.35 4.93 0.17
CA PHE A 142 11.79 3.62 -0.09
C PHE A 142 12.79 2.89 -0.98
N ARG A 143 13.62 2.04 -0.37
CA ARG A 143 14.66 1.29 -1.08
C ARG A 143 14.03 0.08 -1.74
N ALA A 144 13.21 0.30 -2.76
CA ALA A 144 12.54 -0.76 -3.48
C ALA A 144 12.84 -0.71 -4.99
N ALA A 145 13.02 -1.88 -5.59
CA ALA A 145 12.96 -2.12 -7.01
C ALA A 145 11.53 -2.52 -7.41
N THR A 146 11.23 -2.41 -8.71
CA THR A 146 9.95 -2.84 -9.26
C THR A 146 10.15 -3.78 -10.44
N SER A 147 9.20 -4.70 -10.64
CA SER A 147 9.11 -5.60 -11.78
C SER A 147 7.66 -5.67 -12.24
N ALA A 148 7.43 -5.76 -13.55
CA ALA A 148 6.14 -6.21 -14.06
C ALA A 148 5.86 -7.65 -13.56
N ALA A 149 4.59 -7.94 -13.34
CA ALA A 149 4.16 -9.20 -12.78
C ALA A 149 2.85 -9.69 -13.42
N ASP A 150 2.76 -10.98 -13.71
CA ASP A 150 1.56 -11.64 -14.20
C ASP A 150 1.04 -12.60 -13.14
N VAL A 151 -0.27 -12.62 -12.91
CA VAL A 151 -0.90 -13.49 -11.91
C VAL A 151 -1.89 -14.44 -12.57
N LEU A 152 -1.81 -15.71 -12.20
CA LEU A 152 -2.60 -16.79 -12.78
C LEU A 152 -3.03 -17.80 -11.71
N ARG A 153 -4.29 -18.20 -11.73
CA ARG A 153 -4.82 -19.41 -11.09
C ARG A 153 -5.68 -20.12 -12.11
N GLN A 154 -5.40 -21.39 -12.37
CA GLN A 154 -6.23 -22.22 -13.24
C GLN A 154 -7.57 -22.52 -12.55
N GLU A 155 -8.63 -22.77 -13.32
CA GLU A 155 -9.89 -23.25 -12.75
C GLU A 155 -9.67 -24.56 -11.97
N ASP A 156 -10.42 -24.72 -10.89
CA ASP A 156 -10.34 -25.85 -9.94
C ASP A 156 -9.02 -26.01 -9.18
N SER A 157 -8.05 -25.11 -9.39
CA SER A 157 -6.79 -25.06 -8.65
C SER A 157 -6.88 -24.07 -7.48
N GLU A 158 -6.39 -24.48 -6.30
CA GLU A 158 -6.19 -23.58 -5.15
C GLU A 158 -4.91 -22.75 -5.29
N ARG A 159 -4.01 -23.16 -6.19
CA ARG A 159 -2.67 -22.59 -6.29
C ARG A 159 -2.66 -21.36 -7.19
N LEU A 160 -2.31 -20.23 -6.61
CA LEU A 160 -2.06 -18.98 -7.33
C LEU A 160 -0.58 -18.89 -7.68
N TYR A 161 -0.30 -18.52 -8.92
CA TYR A 161 1.03 -18.25 -9.46
C TYR A 161 1.17 -16.75 -9.73
N ILE A 162 2.32 -16.19 -9.37
CA ILE A 162 2.72 -14.84 -9.79
C ILE A 162 4.10 -14.94 -10.43
N GLN A 163 4.19 -14.49 -11.68
CA GLN A 163 5.39 -14.53 -12.49
C GLN A 163 5.98 -13.13 -12.57
N PHE A 164 7.30 -13.02 -12.46
CA PHE A 164 8.06 -11.78 -12.52
C PHE A 164 9.12 -11.90 -13.63
N PRO A 165 8.72 -11.81 -14.92
CA PRO A 165 9.62 -12.13 -16.03
C PRO A 165 10.89 -11.28 -16.07
N SER A 166 10.82 -10.02 -15.67
CA SER A 166 11.96 -9.08 -15.72
C SER A 166 13.07 -9.41 -14.72
N ILE A 167 12.76 -10.17 -13.67
CA ILE A 167 13.72 -10.60 -12.64
C ILE A 167 13.90 -12.11 -12.62
N ALA A 168 13.38 -12.82 -13.62
CA ALA A 168 13.42 -14.29 -13.74
C ALA A 168 12.97 -15.00 -12.45
N LYS A 169 11.88 -14.53 -11.81
CA LYS A 169 11.31 -15.17 -10.62
C LYS A 169 9.85 -15.55 -10.83
N GLU A 170 9.42 -16.62 -10.17
CA GLU A 170 8.01 -16.99 -10.02
C GLU A 170 7.76 -17.34 -8.55
N VAL A 171 6.58 -17.01 -8.04
CA VAL A 171 6.12 -17.43 -6.72
C VAL A 171 4.77 -18.12 -6.84
N TYR A 172 4.54 -19.15 -6.04
CA TYR A 172 3.21 -19.72 -5.87
C TYR A 172 2.88 -20.02 -4.42
N PHE A 173 1.58 -20.04 -4.12
CA PHE A 173 1.04 -20.44 -2.82
C PHE A 173 -0.44 -20.87 -2.97
N ASN A 174 -0.95 -21.57 -1.97
CA ASN A 174 -2.35 -22.02 -1.96
C ASN A 174 -3.26 -20.93 -1.37
N THR A 175 -4.43 -20.76 -1.98
CA THR A 175 -5.49 -19.83 -1.59
C THR A 175 -6.73 -20.58 -1.12
N ASP A 176 -7.66 -19.89 -0.44
CA ASP A 176 -8.91 -20.50 0.06
C ASP A 176 -10.01 -20.66 -1.01
N LYS A 177 -9.71 -20.35 -2.28
CA LYS A 177 -10.64 -20.36 -3.42
C LYS A 177 -10.05 -21.10 -4.62
N LYS A 178 -10.92 -21.54 -5.52
CA LYS A 178 -10.58 -22.34 -6.71
C LYS A 178 -10.97 -21.71 -8.05
N SER A 179 -11.55 -20.52 -8.03
CA SER A 179 -11.98 -19.85 -9.27
C SER A 179 -10.77 -19.44 -10.11
N GLY A 180 -10.89 -19.51 -11.44
CA GLY A 180 -9.83 -19.04 -12.32
C GLY A 180 -9.50 -17.57 -12.10
N ILE A 181 -8.22 -17.23 -12.03
CA ILE A 181 -7.72 -15.85 -11.94
C ILE A 181 -6.72 -15.64 -13.08
N LYS A 182 -6.85 -14.51 -13.79
CA LYS A 182 -5.82 -14.02 -14.69
C LYS A 182 -5.74 -12.51 -14.56
N GLY A 183 -4.54 -11.98 -14.39
CA GLY A 183 -4.30 -10.55 -14.28
C GLY A 183 -2.83 -10.20 -14.44
N SER A 184 -2.57 -8.91 -14.39
CA SER A 184 -1.23 -8.31 -14.42
C SER A 184 -1.11 -7.27 -13.32
N GLY A 185 0.10 -6.83 -13.04
CA GLY A 185 0.37 -5.78 -12.06
C GLY A 185 1.85 -5.47 -11.92
N VAL A 186 2.17 -4.80 -10.82
CA VAL A 186 3.53 -4.42 -10.45
C VAL A 186 3.91 -5.11 -9.16
N PHE A 187 5.10 -5.70 -9.15
CA PHE A 187 5.74 -6.22 -7.96
C PHE A 187 6.83 -5.26 -7.48
N ILE A 188 6.83 -4.97 -6.19
CA ILE A 188 7.71 -4.02 -5.53
C ILE A 188 8.49 -4.82 -4.46
N PHE A 189 9.80 -4.73 -4.44
CA PHE A 189 10.64 -5.52 -3.52
C PHE A 189 11.89 -4.75 -3.10
N HIS A 190 12.44 -5.04 -1.92
CA HIS A 190 13.64 -4.34 -1.44
C HIS A 190 14.94 -4.94 -1.99
N ASN A 191 15.04 -6.26 -1.98
CA ASN A 191 16.24 -6.99 -2.33
C ASN A 191 15.88 -8.30 -3.01
N ILE A 192 16.29 -8.47 -4.27
CA ILE A 192 16.00 -9.70 -5.05
C ILE A 192 16.56 -10.96 -4.38
N MET A 193 17.65 -10.84 -3.61
CA MET A 193 18.29 -11.97 -2.94
C MET A 193 17.46 -12.54 -1.79
N GLU A 194 16.48 -11.78 -1.30
CA GLU A 194 15.52 -12.23 -0.28
C GLU A 194 14.36 -13.03 -0.89
N LEU A 195 14.19 -12.99 -2.23
CA LEU A 195 13.11 -13.68 -2.95
C LEU A 195 13.54 -15.09 -3.37
N LYS A 196 13.63 -16.00 -2.40
CA LYS A 196 14.05 -17.38 -2.61
C LYS A 196 13.28 -18.34 -1.73
N ASP A 197 13.15 -19.57 -2.22
CA ASP A 197 12.66 -20.67 -1.41
C ASP A 197 13.74 -20.99 -0.38
N THR A 198 13.44 -20.82 0.90
CA THR A 198 14.28 -21.36 1.98
C THR A 198 14.06 -22.86 2.02
N SER A 199 14.60 -23.57 1.03
CA SER A 199 14.65 -25.03 1.10
C SER A 199 15.52 -25.43 2.29
N LEU A 200 15.04 -26.40 3.08
CA LEU A 200 15.65 -26.96 4.29
C LEU A 200 17.11 -27.44 4.13
N GLN A 201 17.70 -27.39 2.93
CA GLN A 201 19.02 -27.95 2.64
C GLN A 201 20.15 -26.92 2.49
N ASP A 202 19.85 -25.62 2.33
CA ASP A 202 20.88 -24.59 2.05
C ASP A 202 21.17 -23.62 3.21
N CYS A 203 20.85 -24.01 4.44
CA CYS A 203 21.13 -23.21 5.64
C CYS A 203 22.26 -23.84 6.47
N ARG A 204 23.52 -23.58 6.13
CA ARG A 204 24.61 -23.68 7.12
C ARG A 204 24.79 -22.43 7.98
N THR A 205 23.99 -21.37 7.78
CA THR A 205 24.19 -20.09 8.51
C THR A 205 22.95 -19.24 8.81
N THR A 206 21.71 -19.71 8.60
CA THR A 206 20.52 -19.00 9.08
C THR A 206 19.59 -19.99 9.77
N SER A 207 19.23 -19.71 11.03
CA SER A 207 18.43 -20.58 11.90
C SER A 207 17.26 -21.26 11.17
N GLU A 208 17.09 -22.54 11.49
CA GLU A 208 15.98 -23.38 11.07
C GLU A 208 14.64 -22.64 11.24
N GLY A 209 13.82 -22.54 10.19
CA GLY A 209 12.42 -22.10 10.32
C GLY A 209 12.02 -20.76 9.69
N ASN A 210 12.91 -20.05 8.99
CA ASN A 210 12.51 -18.86 8.24
C ASN A 210 11.83 -19.24 6.92
N THR A 211 10.59 -18.77 6.70
CA THR A 211 9.81 -19.01 5.46
C THR A 211 9.14 -17.73 4.99
N ILE A 212 8.92 -17.57 3.69
CA ILE A 212 8.17 -16.45 3.15
C ILE A 212 6.69 -16.83 3.10
N VAL A 213 5.83 -16.01 3.71
CA VAL A 213 4.38 -16.15 3.69
C VAL A 213 3.74 -15.03 2.89
N ALA A 214 2.57 -15.28 2.29
CA ALA A 214 1.84 -14.29 1.50
C ALA A 214 0.55 -13.86 2.18
N ASP A 215 0.40 -12.59 2.57
CA ASP A 215 -0.88 -11.98 2.95
C ASP A 215 -1.59 -11.43 1.72
N TYR A 216 -2.74 -12.00 1.35
CA TYR A 216 -3.41 -11.70 0.10
C TYR A 216 -4.83 -11.16 0.27
N SER A 217 -5.17 -10.20 -0.57
CA SER A 217 -6.50 -9.60 -0.71
C SER A 217 -6.75 -9.30 -2.20
N PRO A 218 -7.99 -8.98 -2.61
CA PRO A 218 -8.27 -8.60 -3.99
C PRO A 218 -7.37 -7.49 -4.55
N ASP A 219 -6.89 -6.57 -3.71
CA ASP A 219 -6.17 -5.38 -4.18
C ASP A 219 -4.66 -5.46 -4.06
N ARG A 220 -4.13 -6.48 -3.37
CA ARG A 220 -2.68 -6.64 -3.14
C ARG A 220 -2.34 -8.00 -2.58
N ILE A 221 -1.07 -8.38 -2.74
CA ILE A 221 -0.45 -9.52 -2.09
C ILE A 221 0.86 -9.04 -1.46
N VAL A 222 0.99 -9.15 -0.14
CA VAL A 222 2.18 -8.75 0.61
C VAL A 222 2.96 -9.99 1.01
N PHE A 223 4.26 -10.01 0.76
CA PHE A 223 5.14 -11.11 1.10
C PHE A 223 5.96 -10.76 2.33
N PHE A 224 5.93 -11.63 3.34
CA PHE A 224 6.65 -11.46 4.58
C PHE A 224 7.62 -12.61 4.83
N LEU A 225 8.85 -12.31 5.19
CA LEU A 225 9.75 -13.25 5.84
C LEU A 225 9.26 -13.46 7.29
N LYS A 226 8.80 -14.67 7.58
CA LYS A 226 8.46 -15.12 8.92
C LYS A 226 9.73 -15.55 9.62
N ILE A 227 10.14 -14.78 10.63
CA ILE A 227 11.33 -15.05 11.44
C ILE A 227 10.89 -15.65 12.77
N ILE A 228 11.31 -16.89 13.04
CA ILE A 228 11.05 -17.59 14.29
C ILE A 228 12.30 -17.44 15.16
N LYS A 229 12.21 -16.70 16.26
CA LYS A 229 13.29 -16.63 17.25
C LYS A 229 13.05 -17.69 18.32
N GLU A 230 13.91 -18.70 18.36
CA GLU A 230 13.82 -19.85 19.28
C GLU A 230 13.76 -19.43 20.76
N ASP A 231 14.42 -18.33 21.13
CA ASP A 231 14.56 -17.93 22.54
C ASP A 231 13.40 -17.10 23.11
N GLU A 232 12.45 -16.62 22.28
CA GLU A 232 11.41 -15.68 22.76
C GLU A 232 9.97 -16.11 22.45
N GLY A 233 9.75 -17.21 21.72
CA GLY A 233 8.42 -17.61 21.25
C GLY A 233 7.73 -16.54 20.38
N ASN A 234 8.50 -15.53 19.94
CA ASN A 234 7.99 -14.35 19.29
C ASN A 234 8.24 -14.48 17.78
N THR A 235 7.15 -14.50 17.01
CA THR A 235 7.21 -14.52 15.54
C THR A 235 7.20 -13.08 15.04
N SER A 236 8.25 -12.68 14.33
CA SER A 236 8.27 -11.39 13.62
C SER A 236 8.06 -11.59 12.13
N LEU A 237 7.29 -10.69 11.52
CA LEU A 237 7.08 -10.63 10.08
C LEU A 237 7.84 -9.42 9.52
N GLU A 238 8.72 -9.65 8.56
CA GLU A 238 9.45 -8.60 7.83
C GLU A 238 9.01 -8.60 6.37
N GLU A 239 8.55 -7.45 5.86
CA GLU A 239 8.07 -7.34 4.47
C GLU A 239 9.24 -7.43 3.49
N VAL A 240 9.16 -8.39 2.55
CA VAL A 240 10.16 -8.60 1.50
C VAL A 240 9.66 -8.18 0.12
N GLY A 241 8.33 -8.10 -0.08
CA GLY A 241 7.75 -7.60 -1.32
C GLY A 241 6.25 -7.37 -1.28
N LEU A 242 5.75 -6.68 -2.30
CA LEU A 242 4.36 -6.28 -2.48
C LEU A 242 3.99 -6.38 -3.95
N PHE A 243 2.98 -7.20 -4.26
CA PHE A 243 2.34 -7.24 -5.57
C PHE A 243 1.05 -6.41 -5.56
N LEU A 244 0.91 -5.54 -6.55
CA LEU A 244 -0.25 -4.68 -6.78
C LEU A 244 -0.82 -4.99 -8.17
N PRO A 245 -1.97 -5.66 -8.27
CA PRO A 245 -2.62 -5.93 -9.53
C PRO A 245 -3.18 -4.65 -10.17
N ASP A 246 -3.23 -4.60 -11.50
CA ASP A 246 -3.79 -3.49 -12.26
C ASP A 246 -5.29 -3.29 -11.99
N LEU A 247 -5.98 -4.42 -11.77
CA LEU A 247 -7.39 -4.50 -11.40
C LEU A 247 -7.55 -5.45 -10.20
N PRO A 248 -8.52 -5.25 -9.30
CA PRO A 248 -8.72 -6.15 -8.18
C PRO A 248 -8.92 -7.61 -8.63
N LEU A 249 -8.16 -8.53 -8.04
CA LEU A 249 -8.27 -9.96 -8.25
C LEU A 249 -9.57 -10.46 -7.63
N LYS A 250 -10.48 -10.93 -8.49
CA LYS A 250 -11.75 -11.49 -8.05
C LYS A 250 -11.53 -12.83 -7.37
N ASP A 251 -12.27 -13.07 -6.30
CA ASP A 251 -12.34 -14.37 -5.61
C ASP A 251 -10.97 -14.97 -5.21
N ILE A 252 -10.00 -14.13 -4.85
CA ILE A 252 -8.70 -14.59 -4.34
C ILE A 252 -8.70 -14.82 -2.83
N GLY A 253 -9.43 -14.00 -2.08
CA GLY A 253 -9.47 -13.96 -0.61
C GLY A 253 -10.40 -12.85 -0.11
N GLN A 254 -10.47 -12.65 1.21
CA GLN A 254 -11.32 -11.60 1.82
C GLN A 254 -10.50 -10.39 2.30
N PRO A 255 -10.99 -9.15 2.13
CA PRO A 255 -10.39 -7.98 2.75
C PRO A 255 -10.31 -8.13 4.27
N ASN A 256 -9.22 -7.64 4.89
CA ASN A 256 -8.94 -7.68 6.33
C ASN A 256 -8.82 -9.06 7.00
N VAL A 257 -8.80 -10.14 6.23
CA VAL A 257 -8.54 -11.48 6.77
C VAL A 257 -7.11 -11.85 6.40
N ALA A 258 -6.21 -11.75 7.38
CA ALA A 258 -4.82 -12.16 7.18
C ALA A 258 -4.79 -13.68 6.93
N GLN A 259 -4.38 -14.05 5.73
CA GLN A 259 -4.14 -15.43 5.33
C GLN A 259 -2.64 -15.52 5.08
N LEU A 260 -1.90 -16.38 5.79
CA LEU A 260 -0.43 -16.43 5.70
C LEU A 260 0.05 -17.81 5.23
N PRO A 261 -0.40 -18.32 4.06
CA PRO A 261 0.20 -19.52 3.48
C PRO A 261 1.68 -19.30 3.20
N GLU A 262 2.45 -20.36 3.38
CA GLU A 262 3.83 -20.42 2.93
C GLU A 262 3.89 -20.34 1.40
N THR A 263 4.93 -19.67 0.91
CA THR A 263 5.15 -19.42 -0.50
C THR A 263 6.36 -20.20 -0.98
N THR A 264 6.32 -20.64 -2.23
CA THR A 264 7.47 -21.25 -2.90
C THR A 264 7.94 -20.32 -4.00
N TRP A 265 9.23 -19.97 -3.99
CA TRP A 265 9.86 -19.09 -4.97
C TRP A 265 10.81 -19.85 -5.87
N LEU A 266 10.58 -19.77 -7.17
CA LEU A 266 11.36 -20.45 -8.20
C LEU A 266 12.03 -19.44 -9.13
N GLU A 267 13.08 -19.91 -9.82
CA GLU A 267 13.56 -19.23 -11.01
C GLU A 267 12.53 -19.39 -12.14
N TYR A 268 12.15 -18.28 -12.77
CA TYR A 268 11.26 -18.28 -13.91
C TYR A 268 12.05 -18.52 -15.18
N VAL A 269 11.78 -19.65 -15.84
CA VAL A 269 12.36 -20.00 -17.13
C VAL A 269 11.35 -19.64 -18.21
N VAL A 270 11.72 -18.74 -19.12
CA VAL A 270 10.92 -18.44 -20.31
C VAL A 270 10.87 -19.72 -21.16
N PRO A 271 9.67 -20.19 -21.59
CA PRO A 271 9.59 -21.36 -22.45
C PRO A 271 10.40 -21.16 -23.74
N ASP A 272 11.27 -22.12 -24.08
CA ASP A 272 11.92 -22.15 -25.39
C ASP A 272 10.85 -22.36 -26.47
N TYR A 273 10.72 -21.40 -27.39
CA TYR A 273 9.84 -21.47 -28.56
C TYR A 273 10.50 -22.17 -29.74
#